data_AF-A0A365TDJ6-F1
#
_entry.id   AF-A0A365TDJ6-F1
#
_cell.length_a   1.000
_cell.length_b   1.000
_cell.length_c   1.000
_cell.angle_alpha   90.00
_cell.angle_beta   90.00
_cell.angle_gamma   90.00
#
_symmetry.space_group_name_H-M   'P 1'
#
loop_
_entity.id
_entity.type
_entity.pdbx_description
1 polymer ?
#
loop_
_entity_poly.entity_id
_entity_poly.type
_entity_poly.pdbx_seq_one_letter_code
_entity_poly.pdbx_strand_id
1 'polypeptide(L)' 'MNVERETLRDIVISVAAVGFFIVGTMVVGMQYDSGGLTEQGALAIVGIIVAFVVLMSGIGYWLANQH' A
#
# COMPACT_ATOMS: atom_id res chain seq x y z
N MET A 1 19.96 -12.97 17.86
CA MET A 1 18.74 -13.18 17.05
C MET A 1 19.18 -13.36 15.61
N ASN A 2 19.18 -14.59 15.10
CA ASN A 2 19.47 -14.85 13.70
C ASN A 2 18.15 -14.64 12.95
N VAL A 3 17.97 -13.48 12.31
CA VAL A 3 16.73 -13.20 11.60
C VAL A 3 16.61 -14.23 10.47
N GLU A 4 15.63 -15.12 10.57
CA GLU A 4 15.38 -16.13 9.56
C GLU A 4 14.95 -15.42 8.26
N ARG A 5 15.33 -15.99 7.10
CA ARG A 5 15.00 -15.40 5.78
C ARG A 5 13.51 -15.17 5.61
N GLU A 6 12.70 -16.00 6.25
CA GLU A 6 11.25 -15.90 6.27
C GLU A 6 10.78 -14.64 7.01
N THR A 7 11.28 -14.40 8.22
CA THR A 7 10.99 -13.17 8.98
C THR A 7 11.46 -11.91 8.26
N LEU A 8 12.63 -11.95 7.61
CA LEU A 8 13.09 -10.83 6.78
C LEU A 8 12.14 -10.56 5.61
N ARG A 9 11.64 -11.62 4.95
CA ARG A 9 10.73 -11.50 3.82
C ARG A 9 9.41 -10.85 4.23
N ASP A 10 8.84 -11.26 5.36
CA ASP A 10 7.57 -10.70 5.85
C ASP A 10 7.70 -9.21 6.18
N ILE A 11 8.81 -8.83 6.83
CA ILE A 11 9.10 -7.41 7.12
C ILE A 11 9.23 -6.62 5.82
N VAL A 12 10.01 -7.12 4.85
CA VAL A 12 10.23 -6.43 3.57
C VAL A 12 8.91 -6.24 2.81
N ILE A 13 8.06 -7.26 2.79
CA ILE A 13 6.76 -7.20 2.13
C ILE A 13 5.85 -6.15 2.80
N SER A 14 5.79 -6.15 4.14
CA SER A 14 4.99 -5.19 4.89
C SER A 14 5.46 -3.75 4.68
N VAL A 15 6.78 -3.52 4.76
CA VAL A 15 7.39 -2.20 4.51
C VAL A 15 7.14 -1.75 3.07
N ALA A 16 7.27 -2.66 2.09
CA ALA A 16 7.01 -2.35 0.69
C ALA A 16 5.54 -1.96 0.45
N ALA A 17 4.58 -2.66 1.06
CA ALA A 17 3.17 -2.34 0.94
C ALA A 17 2.83 -0.97 1.53
N VAL A 18 3.38 -0.65 2.71
CA VAL A 18 3.22 0.69 3.31
C VAL A 18 3.85 1.77 2.43
N GLY A 19 5.05 1.52 1.92
CA GLY A 19 5.72 2.44 0.99
C GLY A 19 4.89 2.70 -0.27
N PHE A 20 4.31 1.66 -0.86
CA PHE A 20 3.41 1.78 -2.00
C PHE A 20 2.19 2.67 -1.69
N PHE A 21 1.56 2.47 -0.52
CA PHE A 21 0.41 3.28 -0.11
C PHE A 21 0.76 4.76 0.06
N ILE A 22 1.89 5.05 0.71
CA ILE A 22 2.37 6.42 0.91
C ILE A 22 2.65 7.09 -0.44
N VAL A 23 3.41 6.42 -1.31
CA VAL A 23 3.77 6.95 -2.63
C VAL A 23 2.52 7.21 -3.47
N GLY A 24 1.57 6.26 -3.51
CA GLY A 24 0.33 6.45 -4.24
C GLY A 24 -0.46 7.66 -3.73
N THR A 25 -0.59 7.79 -2.41
CA THR A 25 -1.28 8.93 -1.78
C THR A 25 -0.60 10.25 -2.09
N MET A 26 0.74 10.30 -2.06
CA MET A 26 1.52 11.48 -2.44
C MET A 26 1.31 11.86 -3.90
N VAL A 27 1.31 10.89 -4.82
CA VAL A 27 1.06 11.12 -6.25
C VAL A 27 -0.32 11.73 -6.46
N VAL A 28 -1.37 11.18 -5.83
CA VAL A 28 -2.72 11.74 -5.90
C VAL A 28 -2.76 13.15 -5.29
N GLY A 29 -2.12 13.35 -4.14
CA GLY A 29 -2.02 14.67 -3.52
C GLY A 29 -1.40 15.69 -4.48
N MET A 30 -0.26 15.37 -5.09
CA MET A 30 0.42 16.28 -6.03
C MET A 30 -0.37 16.53 -7.33
N GLN A 31 -1.11 15.53 -7.83
CA GLN A 31 -1.85 15.63 -9.09
C GLN A 31 -3.15 16.43 -8.94
N TYR A 32 -3.79 16.34 -7.78
CA TYR A 32 -5.13 16.88 -7.52
C TYR A 32 -5.13 18.06 -6.54
N ASP A 33 -3.96 18.57 -6.15
CA ASP A 33 -3.84 19.79 -5.34
C ASP A 33 -4.14 21.02 -6.20
N SER A 34 -5.31 21.62 -5.95
CA SER A 34 -5.72 22.89 -6.58
C SER A 34 -6.15 23.90 -5.51
N GLY A 35 -5.34 24.08 -4.46
CA GLY A 35 -5.67 24.93 -3.31
C GLY A 35 -6.53 24.21 -2.25
N GLY A 36 -6.50 22.88 -2.27
CA GLY A 36 -7.34 21.98 -1.48
C GLY A 36 -7.57 20.66 -2.20
N LEU A 37 -8.11 19.66 -1.48
CA LEU A 37 -8.44 18.37 -2.08
C LEU A 37 -9.68 18.50 -2.96
N THR A 38 -9.51 18.38 -4.27
CA THR A 38 -10.63 18.35 -5.21
C THR A 38 -11.53 17.15 -4.98
N GLU A 39 -12.79 17.21 -5.42
CA GLU A 39 -13.73 16.07 -5.34
C GLU A 39 -13.18 14.81 -6.05
N GLN A 40 -12.50 15.01 -7.19
CA GLN A 40 -11.83 13.95 -7.93
C GLN A 40 -10.62 13.40 -7.17
N GLY A 41 -9.83 14.26 -6.52
CA GLY A 41 -8.75 13.85 -5.63
C GLY A 41 -9.24 13.02 -4.45
N ALA A 42 -10.37 13.39 -3.84
CA ALA A 42 -10.99 12.62 -2.76
C ALA A 42 -11.40 11.21 -3.22
N LEU A 43 -12.04 11.09 -4.38
CA LEU A 43 -12.37 9.79 -4.98
C LEU A 43 -11.12 8.97 -5.34
N ALA A 44 -10.06 9.62 -5.83
CA ALA A 44 -8.79 8.95 -6.13
C ALA A 44 -8.12 8.39 -4.86
N ILE A 45 -8.16 9.12 -3.74
CA ILE A 45 -7.68 8.62 -2.43
C ILE A 45 -8.47 7.38 -2.01
N VAL A 46 -9.80 7.40 -2.12
CA VAL A 46 -10.64 6.22 -1.82
C VAL A 46 -10.25 5.04 -2.71
N GLY A 47 -10.01 5.28 -4.00
CA GLY A 47 -9.51 4.26 -4.93
C GLY A 47 -8.17 3.65 -4.47
N ILE A 48 -7.23 4.47 -3.99
CA ILE A 48 -5.96 4.00 -3.43
C ILE A 48 -6.16 3.16 -2.17
N ILE A 49 -7.06 3.57 -1.28
CA ILE A 49 -7.38 2.80 -0.07
C ILE A 49 -7.92 1.42 -0.46
N VAL A 50 -8.87 1.36 -1.39
CA VAL A 50 -9.42 0.08 -1.87
C VAL A 50 -8.33 -0.78 -2.51
N ALA A 51 -7.49 -0.19 -3.37
CA ALA A 51 -6.37 -0.89 -4.00
C ALA A 51 -5.38 -1.43 -2.95
N PHE A 52 -5.08 -0.67 -1.91
CA PHE A 52 -4.22 -1.09 -0.81
C PHE A 52 -4.80 -2.26 -0.02
N VAL A 53 -6.09 -2.22 0.31
CA VAL A 53 -6.77 -3.33 1.00
C VAL A 53 -6.74 -4.60 0.15
N VAL A 54 -7.02 -4.49 -1.16
CA VAL A 54 -6.95 -5.63 -2.09
C VAL A 54 -5.54 -6.17 -2.20
N LEU A 55 -4.54 -5.29 -2.33
CA LEU A 55 -3.12 -5.67 -2.38
C LEU A 55 -2.70 -6.42 -1.11
N MET A 56 -3.05 -5.91 0.07
CA MET A 56 -2.73 -6.57 1.35
C MET A 56 -3.48 -7.90 1.51
N SER A 57 -4.72 -7.98 1.04
CA SER A 57 -5.48 -9.23 1.03
C SER A 57 -4.84 -10.27 0.11
N GLY A 58 -4.40 -9.87 -1.09
CA GLY A 58 -3.70 -10.73 -2.03
C GLY A 58 -2.34 -11.19 -1.51
N ILE A 59 -1.57 -10.29 -0.90
CA ILE A 59 -0.31 -10.63 -0.24
C ILE A 59 -0.54 -11.63 0.90
N GLY A 60 -1.51 -11.37 1.77
CA GLY A 60 -1.84 -12.27 2.88
C GLY A 60 -2.26 -13.66 2.40
N TYR A 61 -3.07 -13.73 1.33
CA TYR A 61 -3.45 -14.99 0.70
C TYR A 61 -2.26 -15.72 0.08
N TRP A 62 -1.38 -15.00 -0.63
CA TRP A 62 -0.18 -15.58 -1.23
C TRP A 62 0.79 -16.13 -0.18
N LEU A 63 0.99 -15.38 0.90
CA LEU A 63 1.83 -15.82 2.01
C LEU A 63 1.23 -17.06 2.69
N ALA A 64 -0.08 -17.07 2.90
CA ALA A 64 -0.79 -18.23 3.45
C ALA A 64 -0.68 -19.48 2.57
N ASN A 65 -0.63 -19.33 1.24
CA ASN A 65 -0.47 -20.43 0.30
C ASN A 65 1.00 -20.87 0.12
N GLN A 66 1.97 -20.15 0.68
CA GLN A 66 3.38 -20.53 0.62
C GLN A 66 3.84 -21.35 1.84
N HIS A 67 2.91 -21.71 2.74
CA HIS A 67 3.08 -22.69 3.81
C HIS A 67 2.77 -24.11 3.34
#